data_AF-F1L8L1-F1
#
_entry.id   AF-F1L8L1-F1
#
_cell.length_a   1.000
_cell.length_b   1.000
_cell.length_c   1.000
_cell.angle_alpha   90.00
_cell.angle_beta   90.00
_cell.angle_gamma   90.00
#
_symmetry.space_group_name_H-M   'P 1'
#
loop_
_entity.id
_entity.type
_entity.pdbx_description
1 polymer ?
#
loop_
_entity_poly.entity_id
_entity_poly.type
_entity_poly.pdbx_seq_one_letter_code
_entity_poly.pdbx_strand_id
1 'polypeptide(L)'
;MATVVNGSTRRLLVVRHSERCYYYFKKRGVKWIESSFDANGHYRIFYPQMPLTLAARSGGPHDYTDDTPITASGYAFCVRTGELLRERGIVVNYAYSSPAYRCVQTTQGIIEGLDAKEMKIRIEPGLFQWMHWCKHGLPPFMNAEQFNRVWFFN
;
A
#
# COMPACT_ATOMS: atom_id res chain seq x y z
N MET A 1 -18.40 34.81 -32.82
CA MET A 1 -17.17 34.03 -32.59
C MET A 1 -17.41 33.14 -31.38
N ALA A 2 -17.53 31.82 -31.58
CA ALA A 2 -17.62 30.88 -30.47
C ALA A 2 -16.19 30.46 -30.10
N THR A 3 -15.72 30.89 -28.93
CA THR A 3 -14.42 30.50 -28.40
C THR A 3 -14.54 29.09 -27.82
N VAL A 4 -13.75 28.15 -28.33
CA VAL A 4 -13.64 26.81 -27.75
C VAL A 4 -13.02 26.96 -26.37
N VAL A 5 -13.82 26.74 -25.32
CA VAL A 5 -13.30 26.60 -23.96
C VAL A 5 -12.67 25.22 -23.88
N ASN A 6 -11.34 25.13 -24.02
CA ASN A 6 -10.60 23.88 -23.75
C ASN A 6 -10.65 23.59 -22.24
N GLY A 7 -11.74 22.94 -21.80
CA GLY A 7 -11.88 22.48 -20.42
C GLY A 7 -10.90 21.33 -20.14
N SER A 8 -10.25 21.34 -18.97
CA SER A 8 -9.39 20.23 -18.54
C SER A 8 -10.22 18.95 -18.35
N THR A 9 -9.96 17.91 -19.14
CA THR A 9 -10.63 16.61 -18.99
C THR A 9 -10.22 15.94 -17.67
N ARG A 10 -11.20 15.62 -16.81
CA ARG A 10 -10.97 14.82 -15.60
C ARG A 10 -10.58 13.40 -16.00
N ARG A 11 -9.52 12.87 -15.39
CA ARG A 11 -9.01 11.51 -15.63
C ARG A 11 -9.06 10.70 -14.34
N LEU A 12 -9.28 9.40 -14.47
CA LEU A 12 -9.23 8.44 -13.38
C LEU A 12 -8.15 7.41 -13.69
N LEU A 13 -7.18 7.25 -12.79
CA LEU A 13 -6.19 6.19 -12.84
C LEU A 13 -6.57 5.12 -11.80
N VAL A 14 -6.80 3.89 -12.26
CA VAL A 14 -7.08 2.75 -11.39
C VAL A 14 -5.86 1.84 -11.37
N VAL A 15 -5.30 1.63 -10.18
CA VAL A 15 -4.05 0.90 -10.00
C VAL A 15 -4.27 -0.28 -9.04
N ARG A 16 -3.83 -1.47 -9.46
CA ARG A 16 -3.81 -2.65 -8.58
C ARG A 16 -2.63 -2.55 -7.61
N HIS A 17 -2.81 -3.03 -6.38
CA HIS A 17 -1.70 -3.15 -5.42
C HIS A 17 -0.54 -3.98 -5.98
N SER A 18 0.67 -3.71 -5.48
CA SER A 18 1.90 -4.40 -5.88
C SER A 18 2.03 -5.81 -5.28
N GLU A 19 3.18 -6.46 -5.51
CA GLU A 19 3.47 -7.81 -5.04
C GLU A 19 3.32 -7.96 -3.53
N ARG A 20 2.53 -8.95 -3.08
CA ARG A 20 2.25 -9.21 -1.66
C ARG A 20 3.30 -10.13 -1.05
N CYS A 21 3.80 -9.80 0.15
CA CYS A 21 4.73 -10.67 0.90
C CYS A 21 4.18 -12.08 1.10
N TYR A 22 2.92 -12.22 1.55
CA TYR A 22 2.31 -13.54 1.77
C TYR A 22 2.47 -14.47 0.56
N TYR A 23 2.16 -14.00 -0.65
CA TYR A 23 2.26 -14.82 -1.87
C TYR A 23 3.71 -15.05 -2.30
N TYR A 24 4.57 -14.04 -2.15
CA TYR A 24 5.99 -14.16 -2.47
C TYR A 24 6.65 -15.29 -1.67
N PHE A 25 6.43 -15.30 -0.36
CA PHE A 25 7.04 -16.29 0.56
C PHE A 25 6.34 -17.64 0.52
N LYS A 26 4.99 -17.67 0.41
CA LYS A 26 4.23 -18.92 0.28
C LYS A 26 4.70 -19.76 -0.91
N LYS A 27 4.96 -19.13 -2.07
CA LYS A 27 5.47 -19.83 -3.27
C LYS A 27 6.86 -20.45 -3.07
N ARG A 28 7.59 -20.03 -2.04
CA ARG A 28 8.94 -20.50 -1.70
C ARG A 28 8.96 -21.45 -0.51
N GLY A 29 7.80 -21.88 -0.03
CA GLY A 29 7.69 -22.73 1.16
C GLY A 29 8.05 -22.02 2.47
N VAL A 30 8.15 -20.69 2.46
CA VAL A 30 8.52 -19.91 3.64
C VAL A 30 7.25 -19.49 4.39
N LYS A 31 7.19 -19.86 5.67
CA LYS A 31 6.13 -19.43 6.58
C LYS A 31 6.39 -18.00 7.05
N TRP A 32 6.07 -17.05 6.18
CA TRP A 32 6.29 -15.60 6.35
C TRP A 32 6.13 -15.12 7.81
N ILE A 33 4.92 -15.22 8.37
CA ILE A 33 4.63 -14.70 9.72
C ILE A 33 5.47 -15.40 10.80
N GLU A 34 5.56 -16.73 10.78
CA GLU A 34 6.34 -17.48 11.78
C GLU A 34 7.85 -17.18 11.69
N SER A 35 8.36 -16.84 10.50
CA SER A 35 9.77 -16.53 10.29
C SER A 35 10.13 -15.06 10.52
N SER A 36 9.15 -14.15 10.37
CA SER A 36 9.35 -12.71 10.42
C SER A 36 9.26 -12.11 11.81
N PHE A 37 8.82 -12.86 12.81
CA PHE A 37 8.62 -12.35 14.17
C PHE A 37 9.25 -13.27 15.20
N ASP A 38 9.90 -12.70 16.21
CA ASP A 38 10.44 -13.49 17.32
C ASP A 38 9.39 -13.81 18.39
N ALA A 39 9.81 -14.53 19.44
CA ALA A 39 8.95 -14.92 20.54
C ALA A 39 8.31 -13.74 21.30
N ASN A 40 8.89 -12.54 21.20
CA ASN A 40 8.36 -11.31 21.79
C ASN A 40 7.49 -10.52 20.79
N GLY A 41 7.28 -11.04 19.57
CA GLY A 41 6.53 -10.37 18.52
C GLY A 41 7.30 -9.26 17.82
N HIS A 42 8.62 -9.18 17.98
CA HIS A 42 9.43 -8.19 17.27
C HIS A 42 9.72 -8.63 15.84
N TYR A 43 9.49 -7.73 14.90
CA TYR A 43 9.75 -7.96 13.50
C TYR A 43 11.25 -8.10 13.21
N ARG A 44 11.63 -9.14 12.47
CA ARG A 44 13.00 -9.44 12.06
C ARG A 44 13.07 -9.67 10.56
N ILE A 45 14.00 -8.98 9.91
CA ILE A 45 14.28 -9.14 8.50
C ILE A 45 15.26 -10.30 8.32
N PHE A 46 14.86 -11.31 7.54
CA PHE A 46 15.72 -12.45 7.18
C PHE A 46 15.86 -12.63 5.67
N TYR A 47 15.16 -11.81 4.87
CA TYR A 47 15.18 -11.89 3.41
C TYR A 47 15.12 -10.49 2.79
N PRO A 48 15.82 -10.21 1.67
CA PRO A 48 15.85 -8.86 1.08
C PRO A 48 14.49 -8.33 0.59
N GLN A 49 13.54 -9.22 0.29
CA GLN A 49 12.21 -8.83 -0.20
C GLN A 49 11.22 -8.43 0.90
N MET A 50 11.69 -8.38 2.13
CA MET A 50 10.90 -7.98 3.29
C MET A 50 10.86 -6.47 3.41
N PRO A 51 9.73 -5.87 3.82
CA PRO A 51 9.69 -4.48 4.24
C PRO A 51 10.76 -4.19 5.29
N LEU A 52 11.39 -3.03 5.23
CA LEU A 52 12.37 -2.60 6.25
C LEU A 52 11.73 -2.39 7.62
N THR A 53 10.46 -1.96 7.62
CA THR A 53 9.66 -1.77 8.82
C THR A 53 8.26 -2.30 8.59
N LEU A 54 7.58 -2.63 9.68
CA LEU A 54 6.18 -3.01 9.70
C LEU A 54 5.46 -2.18 10.76
N ALA A 55 4.22 -1.79 10.46
CA ALA A 55 3.36 -1.10 11.40
C ALA A 55 3.08 -1.95 12.65
N ALA A 56 3.02 -1.32 13.83
CA ALA A 56 2.46 -2.03 14.98
C ALA A 56 0.97 -2.34 14.72
N ARG A 57 0.56 -3.59 14.96
CA ARG A 57 -0.84 -4.05 14.81
C ARG A 57 -1.41 -4.39 16.18
N SER A 58 -2.69 -4.08 16.39
CA SER A 58 -3.36 -4.32 17.68
C SER A 58 -3.50 -5.80 18.02
N GLY A 59 -3.71 -6.67 17.03
CA GLY A 59 -3.71 -8.13 17.21
C GLY A 59 -2.33 -8.77 17.06
N GLY A 60 -1.27 -7.96 16.96
CA GLY A 60 0.11 -8.43 16.81
C GLY A 60 0.42 -9.03 15.43
N PRO A 61 1.44 -9.89 15.31
CA PRO A 61 1.92 -10.43 14.03
C PRO A 61 0.88 -11.15 13.18
N HIS A 62 -0.10 -11.81 13.81
CA HIS A 62 -1.10 -12.60 13.11
C HIS A 62 -2.04 -11.78 12.23
N ASP A 63 -2.25 -10.49 12.55
CA ASP A 63 -3.06 -9.57 11.73
C ASP A 63 -2.54 -9.46 10.29
N TYR A 64 -1.24 -9.66 10.07
CA TYR A 64 -0.63 -9.67 8.74
C TYR A 64 -0.99 -10.87 7.88
N THR A 65 -1.63 -11.89 8.46
CA THR A 65 -2.13 -13.06 7.71
C THR A 65 -3.24 -12.63 6.74
N ASP A 66 -4.17 -11.82 7.23
CA ASP A 66 -5.32 -11.33 6.46
C ASP A 66 -5.08 -9.94 5.84
N ASP A 67 -4.09 -9.19 6.34
CA ASP A 67 -3.73 -7.85 5.85
C ASP A 67 -2.22 -7.70 5.56
N THR A 68 -1.69 -8.61 4.74
CA THR A 68 -0.26 -8.66 4.36
C THR A 68 0.26 -7.36 3.75
N PRO A 69 1.54 -6.99 4.03
CA PRO A 69 2.24 -5.93 3.31
C PRO A 69 2.61 -6.32 1.88
N ILE A 70 3.10 -5.35 1.10
CA ILE A 70 3.83 -5.58 -0.16
C ILE A 70 5.33 -5.83 0.08
N THR A 71 6.00 -6.47 -0.89
CA THR A 71 7.45 -6.73 -0.85
C THR A 71 8.28 -5.46 -1.03
N ALA A 72 9.57 -5.52 -0.68
CA ALA A 72 10.51 -4.42 -0.93
C ALA A 72 10.61 -4.06 -2.43
N SER A 73 10.73 -5.07 -3.30
CA SER A 73 10.63 -4.88 -4.75
C SER A 73 9.28 -4.30 -5.18
N GLY A 74 8.20 -4.76 -4.56
CA GLY A 74 6.85 -4.27 -4.80
C GLY A 74 6.71 -2.77 -4.51
N TYR A 75 7.31 -2.30 -3.42
CA TYR A 75 7.35 -0.87 -3.06
C TYR A 75 8.22 -0.07 -4.03
N ALA A 76 9.42 -0.55 -4.35
CA ALA A 76 10.31 0.11 -5.32
C ALA A 76 9.65 0.25 -6.71
N PHE A 77 8.88 -0.74 -7.14
CA PHE A 77 8.09 -0.66 -8.37
C PHE A 77 7.03 0.46 -8.32
N CYS A 78 6.39 0.67 -7.17
CA CYS A 78 5.43 1.76 -6.97
C CYS A 78 6.09 3.13 -7.04
N VAL A 79 7.25 3.30 -6.40
CA VAL A 79 8.06 4.52 -6.49
C VAL A 79 8.42 4.81 -7.94
N ARG A 80 8.95 3.83 -8.66
CA ARG A 80 9.27 3.98 -10.08
C ARG A 80 8.06 4.35 -10.94
N THR A 81 6.89 3.80 -10.61
CA THR A 81 5.63 4.15 -11.29
C THR A 81 5.28 5.62 -11.09
N GLY A 82 5.42 6.14 -9.87
CA GLY A 82 5.24 7.57 -9.56
C GLY A 82 6.22 8.46 -10.33
N GLU A 83 7.49 8.09 -10.37
CA GLU A 83 8.53 8.80 -11.15
C GLU A 83 8.14 8.91 -12.62
N LEU A 84 7.68 7.81 -13.23
CA LEU A 84 7.25 7.77 -14.64
C LEU A 84 6.01 8.64 -14.91
N LEU A 85 5.09 8.76 -13.94
CA LEU A 85 3.94 9.67 -14.07
C LEU A 85 4.43 11.13 -14.06
N ARG A 86 5.36 11.46 -13.16
CA ARG A 86 5.98 12.79 -13.05
C ARG A 86 6.78 13.16 -14.31
N GLU A 87 7.63 12.25 -14.80
CA GLU A 87 8.41 12.42 -16.03
C GLU A 87 7.51 12.69 -17.26
N ARG A 88 6.30 12.11 -17.29
CA ARG A 88 5.31 12.33 -18.35
C ARG A 88 4.44 13.57 -18.16
N GLY A 89 4.69 14.37 -17.11
CA GLY A 89 3.89 15.55 -16.80
C GLY A 89 2.44 15.23 -16.38
N ILE A 90 2.18 14.02 -15.88
CA ILE A 90 0.85 13.65 -15.38
C ILE A 90 0.69 14.20 -13.96
N VAL A 91 -0.18 15.20 -13.82
CA VAL A 91 -0.53 15.78 -12.52
C VAL A 91 -1.60 14.93 -11.84
N VAL A 92 -1.32 14.48 -10.61
CA VAL A 92 -2.27 13.76 -9.76
C VAL A 92 -2.69 14.68 -8.62
N ASN A 93 -3.97 15.03 -8.57
CA ASN A 93 -4.51 15.94 -7.54
C ASN A 93 -5.03 15.23 -6.30
N TYR A 94 -5.50 13.98 -6.46
CA TYR A 94 -6.17 13.23 -5.42
C TYR A 94 -5.76 11.77 -5.46
N ALA A 95 -5.43 11.23 -4.29
CA ALA A 95 -5.17 9.80 -4.08
C ALA A 95 -6.24 9.20 -3.18
N TYR A 96 -6.79 8.07 -3.63
CA TYR A 96 -7.70 7.21 -2.86
C TYR A 96 -7.10 5.81 -2.79
N SER A 97 -7.32 5.11 -1.68
CA SER A 97 -6.85 3.74 -1.52
C SER A 97 -7.87 2.88 -0.77
N SER A 98 -7.90 1.59 -1.11
CA SER A 98 -8.59 0.60 -0.28
C SER A 98 -7.90 0.51 1.10
N PRO A 99 -8.62 0.17 2.18
CA PRO A 99 -8.05 0.07 3.53
C PRO A 99 -7.00 -1.03 3.69
N ALA A 100 -6.95 -2.01 2.77
CA ALA A 100 -5.94 -3.07 2.81
C ALA A 100 -4.51 -2.51 2.78
N TYR A 101 -3.64 -2.99 3.68
CA TYR A 101 -2.30 -2.46 3.89
C TYR A 101 -1.47 -2.44 2.60
N ARG A 102 -1.58 -3.49 1.78
CA ARG A 102 -0.97 -3.58 0.45
C ARG A 102 -1.37 -2.45 -0.51
N CYS A 103 -2.63 -2.04 -0.51
CA CYS A 103 -3.14 -0.98 -1.38
C CYS A 103 -2.59 0.35 -0.91
N VAL A 104 -2.62 0.56 0.40
CA VAL A 104 -2.11 1.76 1.04
C VAL A 104 -0.60 1.95 0.79
N GLN A 105 0.22 0.91 0.96
CA GLN A 105 1.65 0.96 0.65
C GLN A 105 1.93 1.19 -0.84
N THR A 106 1.08 0.64 -1.72
CA THR A 106 1.18 0.89 -3.17
C THR A 106 0.93 2.36 -3.48
N THR A 107 -0.14 2.93 -2.91
CA THR A 107 -0.45 4.36 -3.08
C THR A 107 0.69 5.22 -2.53
N GLN A 108 1.21 4.90 -1.36
CA GLN A 108 2.33 5.62 -0.74
C GLN A 108 3.58 5.65 -1.65
N GLY A 109 4.02 4.50 -2.16
CA GLY A 109 5.17 4.47 -3.07
C GLY A 109 4.95 5.31 -4.32
N ILE A 110 3.75 5.29 -4.90
CA ILE A 110 3.44 6.14 -6.07
C ILE A 110 3.51 7.64 -5.71
N ILE A 111 3.01 8.04 -4.54
CA ILE A 111 3.08 9.42 -4.05
C ILE A 111 4.53 9.87 -3.84
N GLU A 112 5.36 8.99 -3.30
CA GLU A 112 6.79 9.23 -3.12
C GLU A 112 7.48 9.49 -4.46
N GLY A 113 7.25 8.66 -5.47
CA GLY A 113 7.83 8.87 -6.82
C GLY A 113 7.29 10.09 -7.57
N LEU A 114 6.05 10.49 -7.27
CA LEU A 114 5.45 11.74 -7.75
C LEU A 114 6.06 12.99 -7.09
N ASP A 115 6.85 12.82 -6.02
CA ASP A 115 7.35 13.90 -5.16
C ASP A 115 6.22 14.80 -4.61
N ALA A 116 5.08 14.17 -4.29
CA ALA A 116 3.87 14.84 -3.85
C ALA A 116 3.63 14.66 -2.33
N LYS A 117 4.61 15.05 -1.51
CA LYS A 117 4.65 14.78 -0.05
C LYS A 117 3.42 15.28 0.71
N GLU A 118 2.83 16.38 0.27
CA GLU A 118 1.61 16.97 0.85
C GLU A 118 0.32 16.20 0.50
N MET A 119 0.38 15.25 -0.44
CA MET A 119 -0.80 14.54 -0.91
C MET A 119 -1.28 13.51 0.12
N LYS A 120 -2.44 13.77 0.71
CA LYS A 120 -3.11 12.85 1.63
C LYS A 120 -3.73 11.65 0.88
N ILE A 121 -3.50 10.46 1.42
CA ILE A 121 -4.18 9.22 0.99
C ILE A 121 -5.56 9.16 1.64
N ARG A 122 -6.61 9.17 0.81
CA ARG A 122 -8.00 9.02 1.27
C ARG A 122 -8.36 7.55 1.32
N ILE A 123 -8.48 6.99 2.52
CA ILE A 123 -8.90 5.61 2.71
C ILE A 123 -10.39 5.50 2.43
N GLU A 124 -10.76 4.69 1.44
CA GLU A 124 -12.14 4.47 1.01
C GLU A 124 -12.49 2.97 1.12
N PRO A 125 -13.26 2.57 2.16
CA PRO A 125 -13.68 1.17 2.35
C PRO A 125 -14.43 0.58 1.15
N GLY A 126 -15.16 1.40 0.39
CA GLY A 126 -15.86 0.96 -0.83
C GLY A 126 -14.93 0.48 -1.95
N LEU A 127 -13.63 0.78 -1.89
CA LEU A 127 -12.62 0.26 -2.82
C LEU A 127 -12.06 -1.11 -2.40
N PHE A 128 -12.46 -1.64 -1.24
CA PHE A 128 -11.99 -2.95 -0.81
C PHE A 128 -12.52 -4.05 -1.74
N GLN A 129 -11.72 -5.11 -1.87
CA GLN A 129 -12.07 -6.25 -2.71
C GLN A 129 -13.39 -6.92 -2.27
N TRP A 130 -13.94 -7.74 -3.17
CA TRP A 130 -15.14 -8.49 -2.86
C TRP A 130 -14.98 -9.37 -1.61
N MET A 131 -15.89 -9.16 -0.64
CA MET A 131 -15.84 -9.83 0.67
C MET A 131 -16.05 -11.35 0.61
N HIS A 132 -16.48 -11.91 -0.52
CA HIS A 132 -16.51 -13.36 -0.72
C HIS A 132 -15.13 -14.02 -0.49
N TRP A 133 -14.04 -13.29 -0.72
CA TRP A 133 -12.68 -13.79 -0.51
C TRP A 133 -12.19 -13.67 0.95
N CYS A 134 -12.99 -13.10 1.84
CA CYS A 134 -12.67 -12.86 3.24
C CYS A 134 -13.22 -13.99 4.12
N LYS A 135 -12.53 -15.14 4.12
CA LYS A 135 -12.98 -16.36 4.83
C LYS A 135 -13.09 -16.20 6.36
N HIS A 136 -12.37 -15.23 6.93
CA HIS A 136 -12.30 -14.99 8.37
C HIS A 136 -12.95 -13.65 8.77
N GLY A 137 -13.80 -13.10 7.92
CA GLY A 137 -14.35 -11.75 8.09
C GLY A 137 -13.42 -10.67 7.51
N LEU A 138 -13.76 -9.41 7.76
CA LEU A 138 -12.93 -8.30 7.30
C LEU A 138 -11.54 -8.37 7.92
N PRO A 139 -10.46 -8.13 7.15
CA PRO A 139 -9.13 -8.02 7.72
C PRO A 139 -9.10 -6.93 8.81
N PRO A 140 -8.20 -7.07 9.81
CA PRO A 140 -8.10 -6.11 10.91
C PRO A 140 -7.40 -4.83 10.46
N PHE A 141 -8.01 -4.07 9.54
CA PHE A 141 -7.41 -2.89 8.91
C PHE A 141 -6.88 -1.90 9.96
N MET A 142 -5.77 -1.24 9.62
CA MET A 142 -5.27 -0.15 10.46
C MET A 142 -6.25 1.02 10.47
N ASN A 143 -6.38 1.65 11.64
CA ASN A 143 -7.07 2.92 11.77
C ASN A 143 -6.16 4.09 11.34
N ALA A 144 -6.75 5.28 11.20
CA ALA A 144 -6.01 6.47 10.76
C ALA A 144 -4.83 6.83 11.68
N GLU A 145 -4.94 6.61 12.98
CA GLU A 145 -3.87 6.88 13.94
C GLU A 145 -2.68 5.93 13.75
N GLN A 146 -2.96 4.63 13.63
CA GLN A 146 -1.94 3.61 13.36
C GLN A 146 -1.23 3.92 12.05
N PHE A 147 -1.95 4.36 11.05
CA PHE A 147 -1.39 4.77 9.78
C PHE A 147 -0.51 6.03 9.92
N ASN A 148 -0.96 7.07 10.64
CA ASN A 148 -0.18 8.30 10.88
C ASN A 148 1.13 8.05 11.64
N ARG A 149 1.15 7.08 12.57
CA ARG A 149 2.37 6.72 13.33
C ARG A 149 3.47 6.07 12.46
N VAL A 150 3.10 5.54 11.31
CA VAL A 150 3.98 4.77 10.42
C VAL A 150 4.39 5.61 9.20
N TRP A 151 3.75 6.77 8.99
CA TRP A 151 4.01 7.67 7.87
C TRP A 151 4.93 8.83 8.23
N PHE A 152 6.00 8.98 7.43
CA PHE A 152 7.04 10.00 7.56
C PHE A 152 6.87 11.18 6.61
N PHE A 153 5.65 11.70 6.43
CA PHE A 153 5.45 13.01 5.80
C PHE A 153 4.33 13.75 6.55
N ASN A 154 4.76 14.57 7.50
CA ASN A 154 4.07 15.78 7.93
C ASN A 154 4.67 16.96 7.18
#